data_AF-C4Z773-F1
#
_entry.id   AF-C4Z773-F1
#
_cell.length_a   1.000
_cell.length_b   1.000
_cell.length_c   1.000
_cell.angle_alpha   90.00
_cell.angle_beta   90.00
_cell.angle_gamma   90.00
#
_symmetry.space_group_name_H-M   'P 1'
#
loop_
_entity.id
_entity.type
_entity.pdbx_description
1 polymer ?
#
loop_
_entity_poly.entity_id
_entity_poly.type
_entity_poly.pdbx_seq_one_letter_code
_entity_poly.pdbx_strand_id
1 'polypeptide(L)'
;MNGVPYENRRRQKDIPQFSTERAKQENKSINPYMEDTDFNEKAFDMIGSNAPQDVKDAWMEAAKEVNANGLGIKKNGMLSHISQMMVQRLNKQMNGEGDVDNIDILGNTTDSAIQATKQALYNLDHPLEYVPKSIEVQRACMKEREFYVAFLERLEKL
;
A
#
# COMPACT_ATOMS: atom_id res chain seq x y z
N MET A 1 63.96 -16.89 -17.59
CA MET A 1 62.84 -16.07 -17.08
C MET A 1 62.07 -16.93 -16.09
N ASN A 2 62.10 -16.53 -14.82
CA ASN A 2 61.61 -17.31 -13.68
C ASN A 2 60.09 -17.19 -13.56
N GLY A 3 59.39 -18.33 -13.59
CA GLY A 3 57.96 -18.42 -13.37
C GLY A 3 57.59 -18.18 -11.91
N VAL A 4 56.64 -17.28 -11.68
CA VAL A 4 56.06 -17.02 -10.36
C VAL A 4 54.73 -17.78 -10.29
N PRO A 5 54.55 -18.76 -9.40
CA PRO A 5 53.25 -19.41 -9.20
C PRO A 5 52.37 -18.49 -8.34
N TYR A 6 51.24 -18.05 -8.89
CA TYR A 6 50.23 -17.31 -8.14
C TYR A 6 49.44 -18.29 -7.24
N GLU A 7 50.00 -18.62 -6.08
CA GLU A 7 49.21 -19.23 -5.01
C GLU A 7 48.53 -18.12 -4.20
N ASN A 8 47.20 -18.00 -4.34
CA ASN A 8 46.35 -17.38 -3.34
C ASN A 8 45.03 -18.17 -3.24
N ARG A 9 45.12 -19.44 -2.82
CA ARG A 9 44.00 -20.15 -2.20
C ARG A 9 43.82 -19.65 -0.76
N ARG A 10 43.25 -18.46 -0.58
CA ARG A 10 42.58 -18.16 0.69
C ARG A 10 41.22 -18.83 0.65
N ARG A 11 41.15 -20.06 1.17
CA ARG A 11 39.88 -20.70 1.49
C ARG A 11 39.17 -19.81 2.51
N GLN A 12 38.17 -19.07 2.06
CA GLN A 12 37.28 -18.29 2.92
C GLN A 12 36.40 -19.30 3.66
N LYS A 13 36.92 -19.86 4.77
CA LYS A 13 36.28 -20.91 5.56
C LYS A 13 35.24 -20.40 6.54
N ASP A 14 35.06 -19.09 6.63
CA ASP A 14 34.18 -18.45 7.62
C ASP A 14 33.15 -17.54 6.94
N ILE A 15 32.46 -18.04 5.90
CA ILE A 15 31.19 -17.43 5.49
C ILE A 15 30.11 -18.08 6.34
N PRO A 16 29.46 -17.36 7.27
CA PRO A 16 28.29 -17.89 7.95
C PRO A 16 27.27 -18.26 6.88
N GLN A 17 26.91 -19.53 6.78
CA GLN A 17 25.79 -19.93 5.96
C GLN A 17 24.54 -19.35 6.62
N PHE A 18 24.01 -18.27 6.04
CA PHE A 18 22.70 -17.77 6.43
C PHE A 18 21.67 -18.81 5.99
N SER A 19 21.33 -19.72 6.91
CA SER A 19 20.14 -20.55 6.79
C SER A 19 18.97 -19.60 6.53
N THR A 20 18.31 -19.76 5.39
CA THR A 20 17.05 -19.06 5.13
C THR A 20 15.95 -19.77 5.92
N GLU A 21 16.05 -19.72 7.24
CA GLU A 21 14.88 -19.88 8.09
C GLU A 21 14.01 -18.66 7.83
N ARG A 22 12.94 -18.87 7.05
CA ARG A 22 11.81 -17.93 7.03
C ARG A 22 11.32 -17.85 8.47
N ALA A 23 11.75 -16.85 9.22
CA ALA A 23 11.01 -16.41 10.37
C ALA A 23 9.61 -16.06 9.86
N LYS A 24 8.64 -16.94 10.10
CA LYS A 24 7.23 -16.57 10.03
C LYS A 24 7.06 -15.54 11.13
N GLN A 25 7.22 -14.28 10.79
CA GLN A 25 6.83 -13.22 11.70
C GLN A 25 5.30 -13.26 11.74
N GLU A 26 4.78 -14.08 12.64
CA GLU A 26 3.39 -13.98 13.06
C GLU A 26 3.27 -12.59 13.67
N ASN A 27 2.69 -11.69 12.88
CA ASN A 27 2.42 -10.33 13.27
C ASN A 27 1.25 -10.40 14.26
N LYS A 28 1.58 -10.79 15.50
CA LYS A 28 0.61 -10.95 16.58
C LYS A 28 0.03 -9.57 16.83
N SER A 29 -1.23 -9.40 16.45
CA SER A 29 -1.96 -8.15 16.62
C SER A 29 -1.77 -7.66 18.04
N ILE A 30 -1.20 -6.46 18.19
CA ILE A 30 -1.03 -5.80 19.50
C ILE A 30 -2.41 -5.41 20.09
N ASN A 31 -3.47 -5.50 19.28
CA ASN A 31 -4.84 -5.30 19.74
C ASN A 31 -5.76 -6.43 19.25
N PRO A 32 -6.14 -7.41 20.09
CA PRO A 32 -7.03 -8.51 19.71
C PRO A 32 -8.50 -8.08 19.47
N TYR A 33 -8.81 -6.78 19.57
CA TYR A 33 -10.18 -6.24 19.55
C TYR A 33 -10.48 -5.24 18.43
N MET A 34 -9.61 -5.07 17.42
CA MET A 34 -10.06 -4.40 16.18
C MET A 34 -10.61 -5.47 15.24
N GLU A 35 -11.92 -5.53 15.12
CA GLU A 35 -12.60 -6.30 14.09
C GLU A 35 -12.15 -5.79 12.71
N ASP A 36 -11.95 -6.67 11.73
CA ASP A 36 -11.40 -6.29 10.41
C ASP A 36 -12.25 -5.21 9.71
N THR A 37 -13.54 -5.12 10.05
CA THR A 37 -14.46 -4.05 9.64
C THR A 37 -14.05 -2.68 10.20
N ASP A 38 -13.73 -2.57 11.50
CA ASP A 38 -13.29 -1.32 12.15
C ASP A 38 -11.96 -0.82 11.55
N PHE A 39 -11.09 -1.74 11.14
CA PHE A 39 -9.82 -1.39 10.49
C PHE A 39 -10.00 -0.79 9.09
N ASN A 40 -10.83 -1.41 8.25
CA ASN A 40 -11.07 -0.93 6.89
C ASN A 40 -11.90 0.37 6.87
N GLU A 41 -12.82 0.50 7.83
CA GLU A 41 -13.62 1.71 8.01
C GLU A 41 -12.75 2.90 8.41
N LYS A 42 -11.83 2.73 9.37
CA LYS A 42 -10.85 3.77 9.71
C LYS A 42 -9.99 4.18 8.52
N ALA A 43 -9.57 3.22 7.69
CA ALA A 43 -8.82 3.55 6.48
C ALA A 43 -9.67 4.36 5.49
N PHE A 44 -10.94 4.02 5.31
CA PHE A 44 -11.86 4.78 4.47
C PHE A 44 -12.04 6.21 4.98
N ASP A 45 -12.33 6.37 6.27
CA ASP A 45 -12.60 7.68 6.88
C ASP A 45 -11.42 8.65 6.77
N MET A 46 -10.18 8.16 6.59
CA MET A 46 -9.00 9.00 6.36
C MET A 46 -8.99 9.74 5.02
N ILE A 47 -9.75 9.26 4.03
CA ILE A 47 -9.71 9.76 2.65
C ILE A 47 -11.09 9.95 2.00
N GLY A 48 -12.17 9.54 2.66
CA GLY A 48 -13.52 9.47 2.08
C GLY A 48 -14.61 9.89 3.04
N SER A 49 -14.30 10.76 4.01
CA SER A 49 -15.24 11.17 5.07
C SER A 49 -16.56 11.78 4.54
N ASN A 50 -16.57 12.32 3.32
CA ASN A 50 -17.78 12.88 2.68
C ASN A 50 -18.39 11.97 1.61
N ALA A 51 -17.82 10.78 1.37
CA ALA A 51 -18.24 9.92 0.28
C ALA A 51 -19.61 9.28 0.53
N PRO A 52 -20.41 9.02 -0.52
CA PRO A 52 -21.70 8.34 -0.39
C PRO A 52 -21.55 6.96 0.25
N GLN A 53 -22.63 6.48 0.89
CA GLN A 53 -22.63 5.16 1.53
C GLN A 53 -22.30 4.03 0.54
N ASP A 54 -22.82 4.08 -0.69
CA ASP A 54 -22.55 3.07 -1.71
C ASP A 54 -21.05 3.02 -2.11
N VAL A 55 -20.35 4.16 -2.05
CA VAL A 55 -18.89 4.23 -2.26
C VAL A 55 -18.14 3.59 -1.09
N LYS A 56 -18.61 3.82 0.15
CA LYS A 56 -18.08 3.15 1.35
C LYS A 56 -18.29 1.65 1.28
N ASP A 57 -19.47 1.19 0.90
CA ASP A 57 -19.79 -0.23 0.79
C ASP A 57 -18.92 -0.91 -0.29
N ALA A 58 -18.78 -0.27 -1.46
CA ALA A 58 -17.88 -0.73 -2.53
C ALA A 58 -16.42 -0.85 -2.06
N TRP A 59 -15.94 0.11 -1.25
CA TRP A 59 -14.61 0.07 -0.65
C TRP A 59 -14.45 -1.11 0.31
N MET A 60 -15.41 -1.31 1.21
CA MET A 60 -15.37 -2.39 2.21
C MET A 60 -15.41 -3.77 1.55
N GLU A 61 -16.20 -3.94 0.49
CA GLU A 61 -16.23 -5.17 -0.29
C GLU A 61 -14.90 -5.43 -1.03
N ALA A 62 -14.34 -4.42 -1.70
CA ALA A 62 -13.03 -4.53 -2.34
C ALA A 62 -11.95 -4.87 -1.31
N ALA A 63 -12.02 -4.27 -0.12
CA ALA A 63 -11.07 -4.52 0.94
C ALA A 63 -11.12 -5.95 1.45
N LYS A 64 -12.34 -6.48 1.61
CA LYS A 64 -12.59 -7.87 2.00
C LYS A 64 -12.13 -8.85 0.93
N GLU A 65 -12.38 -8.57 -0.35
CA GLU A 65 -11.98 -9.42 -1.47
C GLU A 65 -10.45 -9.51 -1.60
N VAL A 66 -9.78 -8.36 -1.60
CA VAL A 66 -8.33 -8.28 -1.84
C VAL A 66 -7.52 -8.55 -0.58
N ASN A 67 -8.14 -8.47 0.59
CA ASN A 67 -7.50 -8.48 1.91
C ASN A 67 -6.45 -7.36 2.04
N ALA A 68 -6.84 -6.16 1.61
CA ALA A 68 -6.05 -4.93 1.68
C ALA A 68 -6.98 -3.71 1.77
N ASN A 69 -6.57 -2.64 2.42
CA ASN A 69 -7.42 -1.47 2.66
C ASN A 69 -7.15 -0.29 1.69
N GLY A 70 -6.47 -0.53 0.57
CA GLY A 70 -6.14 0.52 -0.40
C GLY A 70 -5.14 1.61 0.03
N LEU A 71 -4.81 1.71 1.33
CA LEU A 71 -3.94 2.76 1.86
C LEU A 71 -2.53 2.29 2.21
N GLY A 72 -2.28 0.98 2.21
CA GLY A 72 -0.99 0.41 2.59
C GLY A 72 -0.75 0.42 4.11
N ILE A 73 -1.78 0.66 4.91
CA ILE A 73 -1.74 0.56 6.38
C ILE A 73 -1.90 -0.91 6.78
N LYS A 74 -1.12 -1.39 7.74
CA LYS A 74 -1.24 -2.75 8.32
C LYS A 74 -2.15 -2.73 9.55
N LYS A 75 -2.66 -3.89 9.97
CA LYS A 75 -3.51 -4.04 11.17
C LYS A 75 -2.91 -3.45 12.46
N ASN A 76 -1.59 -3.40 12.57
CA ASN A 76 -0.88 -2.79 13.70
C ASN A 76 -0.67 -1.27 13.57
N GLY A 77 -1.30 -0.62 12.59
CA GLY A 77 -1.19 0.81 12.31
C GLY A 77 0.07 1.22 11.53
N MET A 78 1.04 0.32 11.33
CA MET A 78 2.25 0.65 10.57
C MET A 78 2.00 0.70 9.07
N LEU A 79 2.67 1.63 8.38
CA LEU A 79 2.67 1.67 6.92
C LEU A 79 3.54 0.55 6.34
N SER A 80 3.05 -0.10 5.28
CA SER A 80 3.81 -0.98 4.41
C SER A 80 4.53 -0.21 3.30
N HIS A 81 3.87 0.82 2.78
CA HIS A 81 4.35 1.77 1.79
C HIS A 81 3.42 2.99 1.82
N ILE A 82 3.80 4.08 1.16
CA ILE A 82 2.91 5.20 0.89
C ILE A 82 2.13 4.86 -0.38
N SER A 83 0.84 4.59 -0.25
CA SER A 83 -0.07 4.35 -1.38
C SER A 83 -0.30 5.63 -2.19
N GLN A 84 -0.76 5.50 -3.43
CA GLN A 84 -1.07 6.61 -4.31
C GLN A 84 -2.25 7.44 -3.82
N MET A 85 -3.22 6.84 -3.13
CA MET A 85 -4.26 7.63 -2.44
C MET A 85 -3.67 8.46 -1.29
N MET A 86 -2.71 7.92 -0.53
CA MET A 86 -1.99 8.70 0.49
C MET A 86 -1.13 9.80 -0.16
N VAL A 87 -0.52 9.56 -1.33
CA VAL A 87 0.18 10.60 -2.09
C VAL A 87 -0.77 11.71 -2.50
N GLN A 88 -1.96 11.41 -3.03
CA GLN A 88 -2.96 12.43 -3.36
C GLN A 88 -3.34 13.25 -2.12
N ARG A 89 -3.56 12.59 -0.98
CA ARG A 89 -3.84 13.25 0.31
C ARG A 89 -2.71 14.19 0.74
N LEU A 90 -1.47 13.72 0.68
CA LEU A 90 -0.29 14.53 1.04
C LEU A 90 -0.11 15.72 0.09
N ASN A 91 -0.35 15.55 -1.20
CA ASN A 91 -0.25 16.64 -2.18
C ASN A 91 -1.29 17.73 -1.89
N LYS A 92 -2.55 17.37 -1.64
CA LYS A 92 -3.58 18.34 -1.23
C LYS A 92 -3.17 19.08 0.05
N GLN A 93 -2.65 18.35 1.05
CA GLN A 93 -2.15 18.94 2.29
C GLN A 93 -1.06 19.98 2.04
N MET A 94 -0.08 19.65 1.21
CA MET A 94 1.05 20.52 0.91
C MET A 94 0.65 21.75 0.08
N ASN A 95 -0.39 21.63 -0.74
CA ASN A 95 -0.94 22.74 -1.52
C ASN A 95 -1.90 23.64 -0.72
N GLY A 96 -2.23 23.29 0.53
CA GLY A 96 -3.23 24.00 1.33
C GLY A 96 -4.65 23.81 0.82
N GLU A 97 -4.91 22.72 0.09
CA GLU A 97 -6.23 22.38 -0.44
C GLU A 97 -7.02 21.59 0.62
N GLY A 98 -7.98 22.25 1.26
CA GLY A 98 -8.88 21.66 2.25
C GLY A 98 -8.45 21.88 3.69
N ASP A 99 -9.24 21.31 4.61
CA ASP A 99 -8.91 21.28 6.04
C ASP A 99 -7.79 20.25 6.25
N VAL A 100 -6.68 20.66 6.86
CA VAL A 100 -5.51 19.80 7.13
C VAL A 100 -5.91 18.55 7.92
N ASP A 101 -6.94 18.67 8.76
CA ASP A 101 -7.44 17.59 9.61
C ASP A 101 -8.50 16.72 8.89
N ASN A 102 -9.04 17.16 7.75
CA ASN A 102 -10.10 16.45 7.02
C ASN A 102 -9.92 16.50 5.49
N ILE A 103 -8.75 16.06 5.03
CA ILE A 103 -8.43 16.00 3.60
C ILE A 103 -9.15 14.81 2.96
N ASP A 104 -10.25 15.12 2.29
CA ASP A 104 -11.05 14.19 1.51
C ASP A 104 -10.53 14.08 0.06
N ILE A 105 -10.41 12.83 -0.40
CA ILE A 105 -9.89 12.46 -1.72
C ILE A 105 -10.99 11.86 -2.58
N LEU A 106 -11.90 11.09 -2.00
CA LEU A 106 -12.98 10.45 -2.75
C LEU A 106 -14.10 11.44 -3.10
N GLY A 107 -14.23 12.54 -2.34
CA GLY A 107 -15.27 13.53 -2.58
C GLY A 107 -16.64 13.01 -2.19
N ASN A 108 -17.70 13.71 -2.62
CA ASN A 108 -19.09 13.42 -2.22
C ASN A 108 -19.94 12.77 -3.33
N THR A 109 -19.31 12.26 -4.39
CA THR A 109 -20.01 11.60 -5.50
C THR A 109 -19.29 10.32 -5.92
N THR A 110 -20.01 9.41 -6.58
CA THR A 110 -19.40 8.24 -7.21
C THR A 110 -18.36 8.64 -8.26
N ASP A 111 -18.67 9.66 -9.08
CA ASP A 111 -17.76 10.15 -10.12
C ASP A 111 -16.44 10.68 -9.53
N SER A 112 -16.48 11.45 -8.45
CA SER A 112 -15.26 11.94 -7.80
C SER A 112 -14.41 10.78 -7.25
N ALA A 113 -15.04 9.75 -6.68
CA ALA A 113 -14.35 8.56 -6.20
C ALA A 113 -13.71 7.77 -7.36
N ILE A 114 -14.41 7.64 -8.50
CA ILE A 114 -13.88 7.02 -9.72
C ILE A 114 -12.67 7.79 -10.23
N GLN A 115 -12.76 9.12 -10.34
CA GLN A 115 -11.65 9.95 -10.84
C GLN A 115 -10.42 9.85 -9.93
N ALA A 116 -10.60 9.98 -8.61
CA ALA A 116 -9.52 9.85 -7.64
C ALA A 116 -8.85 8.47 -7.72
N THR A 117 -9.63 7.40 -7.84
CA THR A 117 -9.11 6.03 -7.92
C THR A 117 -8.42 5.77 -9.27
N LYS A 118 -8.97 6.25 -10.39
CA LYS A 118 -8.32 6.17 -11.71
C LYS A 118 -6.97 6.89 -11.71
N GLN A 119 -6.90 8.07 -11.10
CA GLN A 119 -5.64 8.80 -10.97
C GLN A 119 -4.63 8.04 -10.09
N ALA A 120 -5.07 7.46 -8.98
CA ALA A 120 -4.21 6.66 -8.10
C ALA A 120 -3.63 5.45 -8.84
N LEU A 121 -4.50 4.70 -9.54
CA LEU A 121 -4.09 3.54 -10.33
C LEU A 121 -3.16 3.92 -11.47
N TYR A 122 -3.44 5.02 -12.19
CA TYR A 122 -2.57 5.51 -13.25
C TYR A 122 -1.16 5.83 -12.71
N ASN A 123 -1.06 6.58 -11.62
CA ASN A 123 0.23 6.94 -11.02
C ASN A 123 0.98 5.72 -10.47
N LEU A 124 0.26 4.69 -10.02
CA LEU A 124 0.86 3.44 -9.56
C LEU A 124 1.54 2.69 -10.72
N ASP A 125 0.88 2.66 -11.88
CA ASP A 125 1.37 2.02 -13.10
C ASP A 125 2.38 2.89 -13.86
N HIS A 126 2.39 4.20 -13.63
CA HIS A 126 3.25 5.19 -14.29
C HIS A 126 4.03 6.05 -13.27
N PRO A 127 4.99 5.47 -12.53
CA PRO A 127 5.76 6.22 -11.55
C PRO A 127 6.61 7.30 -12.24
N LEU A 128 6.63 8.50 -11.65
CA LEU A 128 7.41 9.65 -12.15
C LEU A 128 8.91 9.33 -12.23
N GLU A 129 9.40 8.57 -11.26
CA GLU A 129 10.79 8.12 -11.22
C GLU A 129 10.86 6.64 -10.89
N TYR A 130 11.79 5.94 -11.54
CA TYR A 130 12.13 4.58 -11.16
C TYR A 130 12.95 4.60 -9.87
N VAL A 131 12.31 4.23 -8.76
CA VAL A 131 12.97 4.01 -7.48
C VAL A 131 13.04 2.50 -7.24
N PRO A 132 14.24 1.91 -7.07
CA PRO A 132 14.36 0.51 -6.69
C PRO A 132 13.59 0.22 -5.40
N LYS A 133 12.55 -0.62 -5.50
CA LYS A 133 11.70 -1.03 -4.38
C LYS A 133 12.19 -2.35 -3.79
N SER A 134 12.16 -2.50 -2.47
CA SER A 134 12.34 -3.80 -1.83
C SER A 134 11.23 -4.76 -2.28
N ILE A 135 11.48 -6.07 -2.19
CA ILE A 135 10.49 -7.10 -2.57
C ILE A 135 9.19 -6.93 -1.77
N GLU A 136 9.28 -6.54 -0.50
CA GLU A 136 8.11 -6.29 0.35
C GLU A 136 7.27 -5.11 -0.16
N VAL A 137 7.92 -4.00 -0.52
CA VAL A 137 7.23 -2.82 -1.07
C VAL A 137 6.61 -3.15 -2.44
N GLN A 138 7.29 -3.93 -3.28
CA GLN A 138 6.73 -4.36 -4.56
C GLN A 138 5.43 -5.17 -4.36
N ARG A 139 5.43 -6.13 -3.44
CA ARG A 139 4.22 -6.92 -3.12
C ARG A 139 3.09 -6.06 -2.57
N ALA A 140 3.42 -5.07 -1.74
CA ALA A 140 2.43 -4.15 -1.19
C ALA A 140 1.80 -3.27 -2.30
N CYS A 141 2.61 -2.75 -3.24
CA CYS A 141 2.11 -2.04 -4.41
C CYS A 141 1.26 -2.92 -5.33
N MET A 142 1.60 -4.22 -5.49
CA MET A 142 0.74 -5.14 -6.26
C MET A 142 -0.62 -5.32 -5.60
N LYS A 143 -0.66 -5.43 -4.27
CA LYS A 143 -1.92 -5.52 -3.50
C LYS A 143 -2.73 -4.23 -3.54
N GLU A 144 -2.07 -3.08 -3.47
CA GLU A 144 -2.69 -1.77 -3.68
C GLU A 144 -3.35 -1.70 -5.08
N ARG A 145 -2.65 -2.17 -6.12
CA ARG A 145 -3.18 -2.23 -7.47
C ARG A 145 -4.41 -3.12 -7.58
N GLU A 146 -4.34 -4.34 -7.04
CA GLU A 146 -5.49 -5.27 -6.99
C GLU A 146 -6.69 -4.61 -6.31
N PHE A 147 -6.45 -3.90 -5.20
CA PHE A 147 -7.50 -3.16 -4.49
C PHE A 147 -8.12 -2.06 -5.35
N TYR A 148 -7.33 -1.20 -5.99
CA TYR A 148 -7.87 -0.12 -6.83
C TYR A 148 -8.66 -0.64 -8.02
N VAL A 149 -8.25 -1.75 -8.63
CA VAL A 149 -9.02 -2.41 -9.70
C VAL A 149 -10.36 -2.93 -9.17
N ALA A 150 -10.34 -3.70 -8.07
CA ALA A 150 -11.55 -4.25 -7.47
C ALA A 150 -12.53 -3.16 -6.97
N PHE A 151 -12.00 -2.04 -6.50
CA PHE A 151 -12.81 -0.88 -6.10
C PHE A 151 -13.41 -0.18 -7.31
N LEU A 152 -12.63 0.08 -8.36
CA LEU A 152 -13.13 0.69 -9.61
C LEU A 152 -14.22 -0.13 -10.27
N GLU A 153 -14.05 -1.44 -10.38
CA GLU A 153 -15.06 -2.35 -10.95
C GLU A 153 -16.40 -2.32 -10.21
N ARG A 154 -16.40 -1.94 -8.93
CA ARG A 154 -17.62 -1.75 -8.13
C ARG A 154 -18.21 -0.37 -8.33
N LEU A 155 -17.39 0.67 -8.28
CA LEU A 155 -17.83 2.04 -8.52
C LEU A 155 -18.48 2.22 -9.89
N GLU A 156 -17.96 1.55 -10.93
CA GLU A 156 -18.51 1.63 -12.29
C GLU A 156 -19.85 0.90 -12.46
N LYS A 157 -20.33 0.20 -11.43
CA LYS A 157 -21.65 -0.48 -11.39
C LYS A 157 -22.69 0.26 -10.56
N LEU A 158 -22.30 1.33 -9.85
CA LEU A 158 -23.19 2.21 -9.10
C LEU A 158 -23.85 3.21 -10.04
#